data_AF-A0A1H0ZT36-F1
#
_entry.id   AF-A0A1H0ZT36-F1
#
_cell.length_a   1.000
_cell.length_b   1.000
_cell.length_c   1.000
_cell.angle_alpha   90.00
_cell.angle_beta   90.00
_cell.angle_gamma   90.00
#
_symmetry.space_group_name_H-M   'P 1'
#
loop_
_entity.id
_entity.type
_entity.pdbx_description
1 polymer ?
#
loop_
_entity_poly.entity_id
_entity_poly.type
_entity_poly.pdbx_seq_one_letter_code
_entity_poly.pdbx_strand_id
1 'polypeptide(L)'
;MALATVTVLVALLAASWIIAWWLPAAWQQVVPTPLGYLAPISYLVTAACMTLGGAIAGRRFLVVALGLTFALWIATFVLLANIALATADGGHPLFAVFRTNVASAVLSLAAAALGTHLGARWQAHRALRATA
;
A
#
# COMPACT_ATOMS: atom_id res chain seq x y z
N MET A 1 -21.50 5.88 -7.83
CA MET A 1 -20.71 4.89 -7.05
C MET A 1 -19.22 4.89 -7.38
N ALA A 2 -18.81 5.00 -8.66
CA ALA A 2 -17.41 5.21 -9.03
C ALA A 2 -16.82 6.49 -8.41
N LEU A 3 -17.59 7.60 -8.40
CA LEU A 3 -17.17 8.87 -7.80
C LEU A 3 -16.72 8.69 -6.34
N ALA A 4 -17.55 8.07 -5.48
CA ALA A 4 -17.23 7.85 -4.07
C ALA A 4 -15.94 7.03 -3.88
N THR A 5 -15.72 6.01 -4.69
CA THR A 5 -14.48 5.21 -4.66
C THR A 5 -13.27 6.06 -5.05
N VAL A 6 -13.38 6.89 -6.09
CA VAL A 6 -12.31 7.80 -6.51
C VAL A 6 -12.05 8.86 -5.45
N THR A 7 -13.08 9.46 -4.85
CA THR A 7 -12.91 10.47 -3.79
C THR A 7 -12.21 9.87 -2.57
N VAL A 8 -12.61 8.67 -2.16
CA VAL A 8 -11.97 7.93 -1.06
C VAL A 8 -10.53 7.60 -1.41
N LEU A 9 -10.26 7.14 -2.63
CA LEU A 9 -8.91 6.86 -3.11
C LEU A 9 -8.00 8.09 -3.02
N VAL A 10 -8.47 9.22 -3.55
CA VAL A 10 -7.73 10.49 -3.55
C VAL A 10 -7.50 10.99 -2.13
N ALA A 11 -8.53 10.93 -1.27
CA ALA A 11 -8.42 11.30 0.13
C ALA A 11 -7.41 10.43 0.89
N LEU A 12 -7.39 9.12 0.62
CA LEU A 12 -6.44 8.19 1.24
C LEU A 12 -5.01 8.39 0.73
N LEU A 13 -4.83 8.65 -0.56
CA LEU A 13 -3.52 9.02 -1.11
C LEU A 13 -3.01 10.31 -0.50
N ALA A 14 -3.85 11.35 -0.44
CA ALA A 14 -3.51 12.61 0.21
C ALA A 14 -3.17 12.43 1.69
N ALA A 15 -3.99 11.66 2.43
CA ALA A 15 -3.72 11.35 3.83
C ALA A 15 -2.40 10.59 4.00
N SER A 16 -2.12 9.59 3.17
CA SER A 16 -0.86 8.84 3.22
C SER A 16 0.36 9.71 2.94
N TRP A 17 0.22 10.67 2.01
CA TRP A 17 1.27 11.62 1.67
C TRP A 17 1.54 12.61 2.81
N ILE A 18 0.48 13.14 3.44
CA ILE A 18 0.58 14.02 4.61
C ILE A 18 1.21 13.27 5.79
N ILE A 19 0.76 12.04 6.04
CA ILE A 19 1.31 11.18 7.10
C ILE A 19 2.80 10.93 6.86
N ALA A 20 3.22 10.68 5.62
CA ALA A 20 4.64 10.54 5.28
C ALA A 20 5.46 11.84 5.48
N TRP A 21 4.84 13.02 5.38
CA TRP A 21 5.53 14.28 5.72
C TRP A 21 5.71 14.48 7.22
N TRP A 22 4.77 14.00 8.02
CA TRP A 22 4.75 14.20 9.47
C TRP A 22 5.40 13.06 10.27
N LEU A 23 5.56 11.87 9.67
CA LEU A 23 6.20 10.75 10.35
C LEU A 23 7.70 11.04 10.56
N PRO A 24 8.23 10.86 11.79
CA PRO A 24 9.66 10.97 12.04
C PRO A 24 10.45 10.02 11.12
N ALA A 25 11.65 10.43 10.67
CA ALA A 25 12.48 9.60 9.79
C ALA A 25 12.76 8.19 10.34
N ALA A 26 12.85 8.05 11.66
CA ALA A 26 12.97 6.75 12.35
C ALA A 26 11.78 5.81 12.09
N TRP A 27 10.58 6.36 11.85
CA TRP A 27 9.36 5.62 11.57
C TRP A 27 9.17 5.32 10.08
N GLN A 28 10.01 5.89 9.23
CA GLN A 28 10.08 5.60 7.80
C GLN A 28 11.21 4.62 7.48
N GLN A 29 11.87 4.08 8.51
CA GLN A 29 13.00 3.19 8.33
C GLN A 29 12.60 1.91 7.63
N VAL A 30 13.33 1.63 6.57
CA VAL A 30 13.31 0.36 5.86
C VAL A 30 14.23 -0.60 6.63
N VAL A 31 13.66 -1.65 7.19
CA VAL A 31 14.37 -2.65 7.98
C VAL A 31 14.96 -3.70 7.05
N PRO A 32 16.29 -3.88 7.03
CA PRO A 32 16.91 -4.96 6.28
C PRO A 32 16.60 -6.31 6.97
N THR A 33 16.09 -7.26 6.20
CA THR A 33 15.78 -8.62 6.66
C THR A 33 16.33 -9.66 5.67
N PRO A 34 16.42 -10.94 6.04
CA PRO A 34 16.84 -12.00 5.11
C PRO A 34 15.94 -12.12 3.87
N LEU A 35 14.69 -11.65 3.98
CA LEU A 35 13.71 -11.63 2.90
C LEU A 35 13.79 -10.35 2.06
N GLY A 36 14.68 -9.42 2.42
CA GLY A 36 14.87 -8.14 1.77
C GLY A 36 14.52 -6.95 2.65
N TYR A 37 14.26 -5.82 2.01
CA TYR A 37 14.02 -4.54 2.66
C TYR A 37 12.53 -4.40 2.97
N LEU A 38 12.17 -4.36 4.25
CA LEU A 38 10.78 -4.29 4.71
C LEU A 38 10.46 -2.91 5.29
N ALA A 39 9.23 -2.43 5.09
CA ALA A 39 8.75 -1.17 5.63
C ALA A 39 7.51 -1.41 6.51
N PRO A 40 7.70 -1.89 7.76
CA PRO A 40 6.59 -2.36 8.61
C PRO A 40 5.53 -1.29 8.84
N ILE A 41 5.97 -0.06 9.10
CA ILE A 41 5.09 1.08 9.36
C ILE A 41 4.29 1.44 8.11
N SER A 42 4.92 1.38 6.92
CA SER A 42 4.22 1.59 5.64
C SER A 42 3.13 0.55 5.41
N TYR A 43 3.32 -0.71 5.83
CA TYR A 43 2.27 -1.73 5.75
C TYR A 43 1.10 -1.42 6.70
N LEU A 44 1.39 -0.95 7.93
CA LEU A 44 0.36 -0.55 8.88
C LEU A 44 -0.45 0.65 8.39
N VAL A 45 0.22 1.67 7.85
CA VAL A 45 -0.42 2.84 7.25
C VAL A 45 -1.27 2.41 6.05
N THR A 46 -0.74 1.54 5.19
CA THR A 46 -1.48 0.97 4.06
C THR A 46 -2.73 0.23 4.54
N ALA A 47 -2.60 -0.65 5.52
CA ALA A 47 -3.72 -1.39 6.09
C ALA A 47 -4.76 -0.45 6.69
N ALA A 48 -4.36 0.58 7.43
CA ALA A 48 -5.27 1.56 8.03
C ALA A 48 -6.03 2.36 6.96
N CYS A 49 -5.32 2.88 5.94
CA CYS A 49 -5.93 3.57 4.82
C CYS A 49 -6.91 2.68 4.06
N MET A 50 -6.52 1.44 3.75
CA MET A 50 -7.35 0.50 3.03
C MET A 50 -8.54 0.02 3.87
N THR A 51 -8.42 -0.02 5.20
CA THR A 51 -9.52 -0.25 6.14
C THR A 51 -10.53 0.87 6.09
N LEU A 52 -10.09 2.13 6.15
CA LEU A 52 -10.98 3.28 6.00
C LEU A 52 -11.68 3.26 4.63
N GLY A 53 -10.92 2.96 3.57
CA GLY A 53 -11.48 2.85 2.23
C GLY A 53 -12.54 1.75 2.11
N GLY A 54 -12.27 0.57 2.66
CA GLY A 54 -13.22 -0.53 2.72
C GLY A 54 -14.46 -0.22 3.57
N ALA A 55 -14.31 0.55 4.66
CA ALA A 55 -15.43 0.94 5.52
C ALA A 55 -16.39 1.92 4.83
N ILE A 56 -15.89 2.75 3.90
CA ILE A 56 -16.69 3.74 3.19
C ILE A 56 -17.23 3.18 1.86
N ALA A 57 -16.36 2.59 1.04
CA ALA A 57 -16.69 2.16 -0.32
C ALA A 57 -17.12 0.68 -0.43
N GLY A 58 -16.90 -0.10 0.63
CA GLY A 58 -17.32 -1.49 0.75
C GLY A 58 -16.46 -2.51 0.02
N ARG A 59 -17.00 -3.72 -0.16
CA ARG A 59 -16.27 -4.90 -0.65
C ARG A 59 -15.65 -4.72 -2.05
N ARG A 60 -16.30 -3.93 -2.91
CA ARG A 60 -15.80 -3.57 -4.24
C ARG A 60 -14.50 -2.75 -4.23
N PHE A 61 -14.19 -2.08 -3.11
CA PHE A 61 -12.97 -1.32 -2.97
C PHE A 61 -11.74 -2.23 -3.01
N LEU A 62 -11.88 -3.54 -2.76
CA LEU A 62 -10.78 -4.51 -2.79
C LEU A 62 -10.04 -4.47 -4.13
N VAL A 63 -10.78 -4.44 -5.25
CA VAL A 63 -10.18 -4.40 -6.60
C VAL A 63 -9.38 -3.12 -6.80
N VAL A 64 -9.90 -1.99 -6.30
CA VAL A 64 -9.24 -0.69 -6.40
C VAL A 64 -8.02 -0.62 -5.49
N ALA A 65 -8.12 -1.12 -4.25
CA ALA A 65 -7.02 -1.19 -3.30
C ALA A 65 -5.87 -2.05 -3.82
N LEU A 66 -6.17 -3.26 -4.30
CA LEU A 66 -5.18 -4.16 -4.88
C LEU A 66 -4.60 -3.58 -6.18
N GLY A 67 -5.44 -3.08 -7.07
CA GLY A 67 -5.02 -2.48 -8.33
C GLY A 67 -4.10 -1.28 -8.12
N LEU A 68 -4.45 -0.38 -7.20
CA LEU A 68 -3.60 0.78 -6.86
C LEU A 68 -2.28 0.35 -6.24
N THR A 69 -2.31 -0.57 -5.27
CA THR A 69 -1.10 -1.07 -4.59
C THR A 69 -0.16 -1.75 -5.59
N PHE A 70 -0.72 -2.53 -6.52
CA PHE A 70 0.03 -3.18 -7.58
C PHE A 70 0.61 -2.16 -8.58
N ALA A 71 -0.18 -1.17 -9.01
CA ALA A 71 0.28 -0.10 -9.90
C ALA A 71 1.42 0.73 -9.29
N LEU A 72 1.34 1.04 -7.99
CA LEU A 72 2.41 1.72 -7.25
C LEU A 72 3.70 0.91 -7.20
N TRP A 73 3.60 -0.42 -7.05
CA TRP A 73 4.76 -1.30 -7.11
C TRP A 73 5.36 -1.38 -8.51
N ILE A 74 4.54 -1.43 -9.56
CA ILE A 74 5.03 -1.32 -10.94
C ILE A 74 5.80 -0.01 -11.13
N ALA A 75 5.23 1.13 -10.69
CA ALA A 75 5.89 2.42 -10.79
C ALA A 75 7.21 2.45 -9.99
N THR A 76 7.24 1.82 -8.81
CA THR A 76 8.44 1.70 -7.98
C THR A 76 9.51 0.85 -8.66
N PHE A 77 9.14 -0.28 -9.26
CA PHE A 77 10.08 -1.11 -10.01
C PHE A 77 10.61 -0.41 -11.27
N VAL A 78 9.76 0.34 -11.97
CA VAL A 78 10.19 1.17 -13.10
C VAL A 78 11.17 2.26 -12.63
N LEU A 79 10.89 2.93 -11.51
CA LEU A 79 11.78 3.93 -10.94
C LEU A 79 13.13 3.32 -10.53
N LEU A 80 13.09 2.21 -9.79
CA LEU A 80 14.29 1.48 -9.37
C LEU A 80 15.11 1.00 -10.58
N ALA A 81 14.44 0.54 -11.64
CA ALA A 81 15.09 0.16 -12.87
C ALA A 81 15.82 1.36 -13.50
N ASN A 82 15.15 2.50 -13.63
CA ASN A 82 15.75 3.73 -14.18
C ASN A 82 16.95 4.22 -13.35
N ILE A 83 16.86 4.17 -12.01
CA ILE A 83 17.97 4.56 -11.13
C ILE A 83 19.16 3.60 -11.32
N ALA A 84 18.93 2.29 -11.28
CA ALA A 84 20.00 1.30 -11.40
C ALA A 84 20.63 1.26 -12.80
N LEU A 85 19.86 1.55 -13.87
CA LEU A 85 20.37 1.73 -15.23
C LEU A 85 21.25 2.97 -15.36
N ALA A 86 20.95 4.05 -14.64
CA ALA A 86 21.73 5.29 -14.65
C ALA A 86 23.08 5.15 -13.92
N THR A 87 23.19 4.22 -12.95
CA THR A 87 24.39 4.00 -12.14
C THR A 87 25.30 2.89 -12.71
N ALA A 88 25.57 2.92 -14.02
CA ALA A 88 26.18 1.85 -14.82
C ALA A 88 27.64 1.42 -14.47
N ASP A 89 28.04 1.48 -13.20
CA ASP A 89 29.30 0.91 -12.66
C ASP A 89 29.13 -0.55 -12.16
N GLY A 90 28.06 -1.25 -12.55
CA GLY A 90 27.94 -2.70 -12.36
C GLY A 90 27.77 -3.21 -10.92
N GLY A 91 27.69 -2.32 -9.92
CA GLY A 91 27.69 -2.70 -8.49
C GLY A 91 26.41 -3.38 -7.98
N HIS A 92 25.25 -3.17 -8.62
CA HIS A 92 23.97 -3.71 -8.13
C HIS A 92 23.13 -4.30 -9.28
N PRO A 93 23.10 -5.63 -9.44
CA PRO A 93 22.28 -6.25 -10.46
C PRO A 93 20.79 -5.96 -10.19
N LEU A 94 20.09 -5.43 -11.20
CA LEU A 94 18.65 -5.15 -11.19
C LEU A 94 17.84 -6.31 -10.58
N PHE A 95 18.25 -7.53 -10.88
CA PHE A 95 17.64 -8.75 -10.34
C PHE A 95 17.71 -8.84 -8.81
N ALA A 96 18.83 -8.45 -8.18
CA ALA A 96 18.96 -8.43 -6.74
C ALA A 96 18.08 -7.34 -6.09
N VAL A 97 17.94 -6.19 -6.75
CA VAL A 97 17.04 -5.11 -6.30
C VAL A 97 15.58 -5.57 -6.37
N PHE A 98 15.16 -6.21 -7.47
CA PHE A 98 13.82 -6.77 -7.55
C PHE A 98 13.59 -7.86 -6.50
N ARG A 99 14.51 -8.83 -6.38
CA ARG A 99 14.39 -9.94 -5.43
C ARG A 99 14.25 -9.47 -3.98
N THR A 100 15.01 -8.44 -3.59
CA THR A 100 14.98 -7.87 -2.23
C THR A 100 13.74 -7.02 -1.94
N ASN A 101 12.94 -6.69 -2.95
CA ASN A 101 11.72 -5.89 -2.80
C ASN A 101 10.43 -6.69 -3.05
N VAL A 102 10.50 -7.89 -3.64
CA VAL A 102 9.33 -8.76 -3.87
C VAL A 102 8.60 -9.08 -2.57
N ALA A 103 9.31 -9.42 -1.49
CA ALA A 103 8.69 -9.70 -0.19
C ALA A 103 7.91 -8.48 0.33
N SER A 104 8.50 -7.29 0.19
CA SER A 104 7.85 -6.02 0.49
C SER A 104 6.57 -5.81 -0.32
N ALA A 105 6.60 -6.13 -1.62
CA ALA A 105 5.45 -6.00 -2.49
C ALA A 105 4.29 -6.91 -2.08
N VAL A 106 4.61 -8.17 -1.80
CA VAL A 106 3.63 -9.16 -1.33
C VAL A 106 3.02 -8.73 0.01
N LEU A 107 3.83 -8.26 0.96
CA LEU A 107 3.34 -7.80 2.25
C LEU A 107 2.48 -6.55 2.14
N SER A 108 2.81 -5.60 1.26
CA SER A 108 1.96 -4.43 0.99
C SER A 108 0.61 -4.84 0.37
N LEU A 109 0.61 -5.78 -0.57
CA LEU A 109 -0.63 -6.30 -1.17
C LEU A 109 -1.48 -7.05 -0.13
N ALA A 110 -0.86 -7.85 0.73
CA ALA A 110 -1.53 -8.53 1.83
C ALA A 110 -2.12 -7.52 2.83
N ALA A 111 -1.36 -6.49 3.21
CA ALA A 111 -1.83 -5.41 4.08
C ALA A 111 -3.02 -4.66 3.47
N ALA A 112 -2.97 -4.37 2.16
CA ALA A 112 -4.07 -3.73 1.45
C ALA A 112 -5.33 -4.61 1.43
N ALA A 113 -5.19 -5.89 1.09
CA ALA A 113 -6.29 -6.84 1.06
C ALA A 113 -6.94 -7.02 2.46
N LEU A 114 -6.10 -7.23 3.48
CA LEU A 114 -6.55 -7.40 4.87
C LEU A 114 -7.25 -6.13 5.38
N GLY A 115 -6.65 -4.96 5.15
CA GLY A 115 -7.24 -3.69 5.52
C GLY A 115 -8.61 -3.49 4.89
N THR A 116 -8.72 -3.60 3.56
CA THR A 116 -10.00 -3.46 2.87
C THR A 116 -11.04 -4.48 3.32
N HIS A 117 -10.64 -5.73 3.55
CA HIS A 117 -11.57 -6.76 4.03
C HIS A 117 -12.11 -6.45 5.44
N LEU A 118 -11.25 -5.99 6.36
CA LEU A 118 -11.67 -5.55 7.69
C LEU A 118 -12.63 -4.36 7.61
N GLY A 119 -12.30 -3.37 6.79
CA GLY A 119 -13.14 -2.20 6.53
C GLY A 119 -14.53 -2.58 6.01
N ALA A 120 -14.57 -3.43 4.99
CA ALA A 120 -15.82 -3.87 4.38
C ALA A 120 -16.68 -4.70 5.35
N ARG A 121 -16.07 -5.55 6.20
CA ARG A 121 -16.80 -6.26 7.27
C ARG A 121 -17.40 -5.29 8.28
N TRP A 122 -16.66 -4.26 8.68
CA TRP A 122 -17.17 -3.26 9.60
C TRP A 122 -18.35 -2.47 9.03
N GLN A 123 -18.29 -2.12 7.73
CA GLN A 123 -19.43 -1.51 7.04
C GLN A 123 -20.66 -2.42 7.05
N ALA A 124 -20.49 -3.71 6.73
CA ALA A 124 -21.57 -4.68 6.74
C ALA A 124 -22.21 -4.83 8.13
N HIS A 125 -21.40 -4.91 9.19
CA HIS A 125 -21.89 -4.93 10.57
C HIS A 125 -22.64 -3.66 10.97
N ARG A 126 -22.18 -2.48 10.52
CA ARG A 126 -22.89 -1.21 10.76
C ARG A 126 -24.22 -1.15 10.04
N ALA A 127 -24.28 -1.61 8.80
CA ALA A 127 -25.53 -1.67 8.03
C ALA A 127 -26.57 -2.58 8.71
N LEU A 128 -26.14 -3.76 9.18
CA LEU A 128 -27.02 -4.71 9.89
C LEU A 128 -27.57 -4.15 11.21
N ARG A 129 -26.76 -3.39 11.97
CA ARG A 129 -27.20 -2.74 13.21
C ARG A 129 -28.16 -1.56 13.00
N ALA A 130 -28.11 -0.92 11.84
CA ALA A 130 -29.02 0.19 11.51
C ALA A 130 -30.41 -0.27 11.06
N THR A 131 -30.54 -1.56 10.69
CA THR A 131 -31.79 -2.17 10.23
C THR A 131 -32.48 -3.03 11.29
N ALA A 132 -31.87 -3.19 12.47
CA ALA A 132 -32.41 -3.94 13.61
C ALA A 132 -32.96 -2.96 14.66
#